data_AF-A0A7S6S6L9-F1
#
_entry.id   AF-A0A7S6S6L9-F1
#
_cell.length_a   1.000
_cell.length_b   1.000
_cell.length_c   1.000
_cell.angle_alpha   90.00
_cell.angle_beta   90.00
_cell.angle_gamma   90.00
#
_symmetry.space_group_name_H-M   'P 1'
#
loop_
_entity.id
_entity.type
_entity.pdbx_description
1 polymer ?
#
loop_
_entity_poly.entity_id
_entity_poly.type
_entity_poly.pdbx_seq_one_letter_code
_entity_poly.pdbx_strand_id
1 'polypeptide(L)'
;MKRCIVILTAFFMAACANLNDASGDKTQRFEEKLAGDHAALAACVTAKLQYDGRSFLRPLQFRNRQYPDIHASEIHAYDTRFLRNAIATYAPSNPDAILIYGNPVAEVQSATQRSDNDKPAYAFALMLQQIDAATVNASLRGDAFFGDIAWKMLQSCATSTANP
;
A
#
# COMPACT_ATOMS: atom_id res chain seq x y z
N MET A 1 23.14 -19.61 45.61
CA MET A 1 23.63 -19.57 44.22
C MET A 1 22.75 -20.36 43.20
N LYS A 2 21.52 -20.79 43.54
CA LYS A 2 20.57 -21.39 42.58
C LYS A 2 19.45 -20.44 42.12
N ARG A 3 19.18 -19.37 42.88
CA ARG A 3 18.10 -18.40 42.58
C ARG A 3 18.48 -17.35 41.54
N CYS A 4 19.77 -17.06 41.33
CA CYS A 4 20.20 -16.07 40.34
C CYS A 4 20.15 -16.61 38.90
N ILE A 5 20.21 -17.93 38.70
CA ILE A 5 20.19 -18.55 37.37
C ILE A 5 18.78 -18.51 36.76
N VAL A 6 17.74 -18.64 37.58
CA VAL A 6 16.34 -18.62 37.11
C VAL A 6 15.88 -17.23 36.68
N ILE A 7 16.45 -16.17 37.28
CA ILE A 7 16.11 -14.79 36.92
C ILE A 7 16.78 -14.40 35.59
N LEU A 8 18.00 -14.89 35.33
CA LEU A 8 18.69 -14.59 34.08
C LEU A 8 18.03 -15.25 32.86
N THR A 9 17.54 -16.50 33.00
CA THR A 9 16.89 -17.21 31.89
C THR A 9 15.52 -16.64 31.52
N ALA A 10 14.79 -16.03 32.47
CA ALA A 10 13.54 -15.33 32.19
C ALA A 10 13.75 -14.02 31.39
N PHE A 11 14.87 -13.33 31.61
CA PHE A 11 15.20 -12.10 30.88
C PHE A 11 15.62 -12.35 29.43
N PHE A 12 16.32 -13.45 29.14
CA PHE A 12 16.69 -13.79 27.76
C PHE A 12 15.51 -14.23 26.89
N MET A 13 14.45 -14.80 27.48
CA MET A 13 13.26 -15.23 26.73
C MET A 13 12.32 -14.05 26.39
N ALA A 14 12.37 -12.94 27.14
CA ALA A 14 11.59 -11.73 26.83
C ALA A 14 12.20 -10.90 25.68
N ALA A 15 13.50 -11.07 25.40
CA ALA A 15 14.18 -10.35 24.31
C ALA A 15 13.89 -10.94 22.92
N CYS A 16 13.49 -12.22 22.84
CA CYS A 16 13.21 -12.90 21.56
C CYS A 16 11.76 -12.76 21.09
N ALA A 17 10.83 -12.22 21.91
CA ALA A 17 9.46 -11.97 21.48
C ALA A 17 9.34 -10.75 20.52
N ASN A 18 10.36 -9.88 20.49
CA ASN A 18 10.44 -8.72 19.59
C ASN A 18 11.33 -8.98 18.35
N LEU A 19 11.75 -10.23 18.11
CA LEU A 19 12.68 -10.60 17.04
C LEU A 19 12.01 -11.29 15.83
N ASN A 20 10.68 -11.36 15.79
CA ASN A 20 9.95 -11.95 14.67
C ASN A 20 9.69 -11.02 13.47
N ASP A 21 10.16 -9.78 13.48
CA ASP A 21 10.09 -8.87 12.33
C ASP A 21 11.32 -8.94 11.39
N ALA A 22 12.08 -10.05 11.45
CA ALA A 22 13.21 -10.32 10.56
C ALA A 22 12.80 -10.96 9.21
N SER A 23 11.67 -10.55 8.67
CA SER A 23 11.27 -10.73 7.28
C SER A 23 10.80 -9.35 6.81
N GLY A 24 11.24 -8.88 5.64
CA GLY A 24 11.11 -7.50 5.17
C GLY A 24 9.68 -7.03 4.88
N ASP A 25 8.77 -7.23 5.82
CA ASP A 25 7.40 -6.75 5.79
C ASP A 25 7.42 -5.31 6.27
N LYS A 26 7.11 -4.39 5.36
CA LYS A 26 6.97 -2.98 5.72
C LYS A 26 5.87 -2.92 6.77
N THR A 27 6.21 -2.48 7.97
CA THR A 27 5.31 -2.46 9.13
C THR A 27 3.92 -2.01 8.72
N GLN A 28 2.92 -2.87 8.93
CA GLN A 28 1.52 -2.51 8.74
C GLN A 28 1.21 -1.30 9.63
N ARG A 29 0.70 -0.23 9.02
CA ARG A 29 0.57 1.08 9.67
C ARG A 29 -0.85 1.42 10.03
N PHE A 30 -1.76 1.11 9.12
CA PHE A 30 -3.17 1.39 9.30
C PHE A 30 -3.96 0.12 8.99
N GLU A 31 -5.02 -0.06 9.76
CA GLU A 31 -6.03 -1.09 9.52
C GLU A 31 -7.37 -0.58 10.03
N GLU A 32 -8.40 -0.59 9.18
CA GLU A 32 -9.74 -0.12 9.54
C GLU A 32 -10.79 -0.78 8.65
N LYS A 33 -11.99 -0.99 9.20
CA LYS A 33 -13.16 -1.40 8.42
C LYS A 33 -13.88 -0.17 7.89
N LEU A 34 -14.10 -0.13 6.59
CA LEU A 34 -14.75 0.98 5.91
C LEU A 34 -15.97 0.48 5.15
N ALA A 35 -17.01 1.32 5.05
CA ALA A 35 -18.13 1.07 4.17
C ALA A 35 -17.75 1.38 2.72
N GLY A 36 -18.26 0.58 1.79
CA GLY A 36 -18.09 0.76 0.35
C GLY A 36 -17.63 -0.49 -0.38
N ASP A 37 -17.58 -0.38 -1.70
CA ASP A 37 -17.05 -1.40 -2.59
C ASP A 37 -15.52 -1.26 -2.76
N HIS A 38 -14.81 -2.38 -2.76
CA HIS A 38 -13.34 -2.38 -2.81
C HIS A 38 -12.81 -1.76 -4.10
N ALA A 39 -13.46 -2.00 -5.24
CA ALA A 39 -13.03 -1.50 -6.54
C ALA A 39 -13.33 -0.01 -6.69
N ALA A 40 -14.52 0.43 -6.26
CA ALA A 40 -14.91 1.84 -6.25
C ALA A 40 -13.99 2.69 -5.36
N LEU A 41 -13.70 2.22 -4.14
CA LEU A 41 -12.79 2.89 -3.22
C LEU A 41 -11.36 2.95 -3.79
N ALA A 42 -10.85 1.84 -4.34
CA ALA A 42 -9.53 1.82 -4.97
C ALA A 42 -9.42 2.79 -6.15
N ALA A 43 -10.46 2.86 -6.99
CA ALA A 43 -10.51 3.79 -8.12
C ALA A 43 -10.49 5.25 -7.64
N CYS A 44 -11.31 5.59 -6.65
CA CYS A 44 -11.36 6.94 -6.07
C CYS A 44 -10.00 7.35 -5.47
N VAL A 45 -9.38 6.47 -4.67
CA VAL A 45 -8.09 6.75 -4.05
C VAL A 45 -7.00 6.93 -5.10
N THR A 46 -6.94 6.04 -6.08
CA THR A 46 -5.93 6.12 -7.15
C THR A 46 -6.09 7.41 -7.96
N ALA A 47 -7.33 7.82 -8.27
CA ALA A 47 -7.59 9.08 -8.94
C ALA A 47 -7.12 10.27 -8.09
N LYS A 48 -7.48 10.33 -6.80
CA LYS A 48 -7.02 11.42 -5.90
C LYS A 48 -5.50 11.48 -5.81
N LEU A 49 -4.83 10.34 -5.71
CA LEU A 49 -3.35 10.26 -5.65
C LEU A 49 -2.70 10.77 -6.94
N GLN A 50 -3.24 10.41 -8.10
CA GLN A 50 -2.69 10.84 -9.39
C GLN A 50 -2.92 12.33 -9.68
N TYR A 51 -4.06 12.87 -9.29
CA TYR A 51 -4.38 14.29 -9.48
C TYR A 51 -3.81 15.20 -8.37
N ASP A 52 -3.09 14.64 -7.39
CA ASP A 52 -2.46 15.42 -6.34
C ASP A 52 -1.25 16.19 -6.89
N GLY A 53 -1.35 17.52 -6.89
CA GLY A 53 -0.34 18.41 -7.46
C GLY A 53 0.95 18.57 -6.64
N ARG A 54 1.07 17.92 -5.48
CA ARG A 54 2.26 18.07 -4.62
C ARG A 54 3.48 17.43 -5.27
N SER A 55 4.57 18.19 -5.35
CA SER A 55 5.78 17.83 -6.10
C SER A 55 6.41 16.50 -5.66
N PHE A 56 6.34 16.16 -4.38
CA PHE A 56 6.89 14.93 -3.82
C PHE A 56 6.10 13.66 -4.18
N LEU A 57 4.88 13.77 -4.73
CA LEU A 57 4.12 12.64 -5.26
C LEU A 57 4.40 12.38 -6.75
N ARG A 58 4.96 13.36 -7.48
CA ARG A 58 5.34 13.21 -8.90
C ARG A 58 6.25 12.01 -9.20
N PRO A 59 7.23 11.64 -8.35
CA PRO A 59 8.03 10.45 -8.63
C PRO A 59 7.32 9.13 -8.34
N LEU A 60 6.10 9.15 -7.78
CA LEU A 60 5.33 7.95 -7.52
C LEU A 60 4.42 7.61 -8.70
N GLN A 61 4.48 6.35 -9.13
CA GLN A 61 3.51 5.74 -10.02
C GLN A 61 2.57 4.85 -9.22
N PHE A 62 1.27 5.11 -9.36
CA PHE A 62 0.25 4.35 -8.68
C PHE A 62 -0.31 3.27 -9.60
N ARG A 63 -0.28 2.01 -9.16
CA ARG A 63 -0.92 0.88 -9.86
C ARG A 63 -2.09 0.40 -9.02
N ASN A 64 -3.29 0.47 -9.59
CA ASN A 64 -4.50 -0.09 -9.01
C ASN A 64 -4.67 -1.51 -9.54
N ARG A 65 -4.49 -2.52 -8.69
CA ARG A 65 -4.69 -3.93 -9.04
C ARG A 65 -5.99 -4.42 -8.45
N GLN A 66 -6.74 -5.18 -9.22
CA GLN A 66 -7.96 -5.84 -8.75
C GLN A 66 -7.77 -7.35 -8.82
N TYR A 67 -8.23 -8.02 -7.76
CA TYR A 67 -8.21 -9.48 -7.61
C TYR A 67 -9.66 -9.95 -7.44
N PRO A 68 -10.40 -10.17 -8.54
CA PRO A 68 -11.81 -10.54 -8.48
C PRO A 68 -12.06 -11.89 -7.79
N ASP A 69 -11.09 -12.80 -7.85
CA ASP A 69 -11.13 -14.13 -7.25
C ASP A 69 -11.16 -14.11 -5.71
N ILE A 70 -10.66 -13.03 -5.10
CA ILE A 70 -10.64 -12.84 -3.65
C ILE A 70 -11.37 -11.56 -3.21
N HIS A 71 -12.14 -10.94 -4.12
CA HIS A 71 -12.88 -9.70 -3.89
C HIS A 71 -12.03 -8.61 -3.24
N ALA A 72 -10.86 -8.33 -3.82
CA ALA A 72 -9.92 -7.38 -3.27
C ALA A 72 -9.37 -6.41 -4.32
N SER A 73 -8.87 -5.28 -3.83
CA SER A 73 -8.11 -4.32 -4.63
C SER A 73 -6.90 -3.84 -3.86
N GLU A 74 -5.80 -3.64 -4.57
CA GLU A 74 -4.53 -3.24 -3.98
C GLU A 74 -3.91 -2.13 -4.79
N ILE A 75 -3.57 -1.04 -4.12
CA ILE A 75 -2.92 0.12 -4.72
C ILE A 75 -1.47 0.13 -4.30
N HIS A 76 -0.58 0.03 -5.27
CA HIS A 76 0.86 0.13 -5.06
C HIS A 76 1.38 1.47 -5.55
N ALA A 77 2.11 2.17 -4.68
CA ALA A 77 2.87 3.36 -5.07
C ALA A 77 4.33 2.98 -5.32
N TYR A 78 4.74 2.96 -6.57
CA TYR A 78 6.11 2.69 -6.96
C TYR A 78 6.89 3.98 -7.11
N ASP A 79 8.00 4.08 -6.39
CA ASP A 79 8.91 5.18 -6.61
C ASP A 79 9.75 4.89 -7.86
N THR A 80 9.47 5.66 -8.90
CA THR A 80 10.12 5.55 -10.21
C THR A 80 11.64 5.71 -10.16
N ARG A 81 12.18 6.36 -9.12
CA ARG A 81 13.63 6.47 -8.89
C ARG A 81 14.28 5.11 -8.62
N PHE A 82 13.51 4.14 -8.14
CA PHE A 82 13.99 2.80 -7.76
C PHE A 82 13.49 1.69 -8.69
N LEU A 83 12.73 2.03 -9.74
CA LEU A 83 12.26 1.04 -10.72
C LEU A 83 13.40 0.62 -11.66
N ARG A 84 13.72 -0.67 -11.66
CA ARG A 84 14.62 -1.25 -12.66
C ARG A 84 13.97 -1.15 -14.04
N ASN A 85 14.72 -0.68 -15.04
CA ASN A 85 14.28 -0.43 -16.41
C ASN A 85 13.38 0.81 -16.60
N ALA A 86 13.44 1.80 -15.71
CA ALA A 86 12.84 3.10 -16.00
C ALA A 86 13.52 3.71 -17.24
N ILE A 87 12.76 3.87 -18.33
CA ILE A 87 13.25 4.53 -19.54
C ILE A 87 13.35 6.03 -19.23
N ALA A 88 14.51 6.64 -19.51
CA ALA A 88 14.79 8.04 -19.15
C ALA A 88 13.72 9.02 -19.65
N THR A 89 13.11 8.77 -20.81
CA THR A 89 12.01 9.56 -21.39
C THR A 89 10.76 9.64 -20.50
N TYR A 90 10.55 8.66 -19.63
CA TYR A 90 9.37 8.57 -18.75
C TYR A 90 9.75 8.64 -17.26
N ALA A 91 11.03 8.88 -16.95
CA ALA A 91 11.52 8.97 -15.58
C ALA A 91 11.16 10.34 -14.99
N PRO A 92 10.40 10.44 -13.88
CA PRO A 92 10.05 11.70 -13.24
C PRO A 92 11.23 12.56 -12.76
N SER A 93 12.43 11.98 -12.66
CA SER A 93 13.68 12.70 -12.37
C SER A 93 14.27 13.41 -13.59
N ASN A 94 13.82 13.09 -14.81
CA ASN A 94 14.25 13.76 -16.02
C ASN A 94 13.37 15.01 -16.25
N PRO A 95 13.95 16.22 -16.31
CA PRO A 95 13.19 17.45 -16.54
C PRO A 95 12.47 17.48 -17.89
N ASP A 96 12.95 16.71 -18.86
CA ASP A 96 12.36 16.59 -20.20
C ASP A 96 11.40 15.39 -20.32
N ALA A 97 11.07 14.73 -19.22
CA ALA A 97 10.20 13.56 -19.25
C ALA A 97 8.79 13.92 -19.73
N ILE A 98 8.28 13.12 -20.66
CA ILE A 98 6.88 13.17 -21.06
C ILE A 98 6.08 12.37 -20.04
N LEU A 99 5.42 13.06 -19.13
CA LEU A 99 4.52 12.44 -18.16
C LEU A 99 3.22 12.06 -18.89
N ILE A 100 3.03 10.77 -19.14
CA ILE A 100 1.77 10.25 -19.67
C ILE A 100 0.77 10.18 -18.49
N TYR A 101 -0.02 11.24 -18.35
CA TYR A 101 -1.15 11.27 -17.42
C TYR A 101 -2.33 10.49 -18.02
N GLY A 102 -2.23 9.17 -18.04
CA GLY A 102 -3.37 8.31 -18.32
C GLY A 102 -4.22 8.14 -17.07
N ASN A 103 -5.55 8.02 -17.21
CA ASN A 103 -6.38 7.54 -16.11
C ASN A 103 -5.84 6.19 -15.62
N PRO A 104 -5.80 5.93 -14.31
CA PRO A 104 -5.31 4.67 -13.78
C PRO A 104 -6.29 3.59 -14.20
N VAL A 105 -5.92 2.80 -15.21
CA VAL A 105 -6.70 1.62 -15.58
C VAL A 105 -6.46 0.57 -14.50
N ALA A 106 -7.54 -0.01 -13.99
CA ALA A 106 -7.44 -1.13 -13.07
C ALA A 106 -6.80 -2.32 -13.75
N GLU A 107 -5.74 -2.85 -13.15
CA GLU A 107 -5.07 -4.06 -13.60
C GLU A 107 -5.74 -5.26 -12.97
N VAL A 108 -6.51 -5.99 -13.77
CA VAL A 108 -7.15 -7.23 -13.30
C VAL A 108 -6.13 -8.37 -13.35
N GLN A 109 -5.87 -9.00 -12.20
CA GLN A 109 -4.94 -10.11 -12.06
C GLN A 109 -5.53 -11.15 -11.10
N SER A 110 -5.06 -12.39 -11.14
CA SER A 110 -5.45 -13.39 -10.12
C SER A 110 -4.65 -13.19 -8.83
N ALA A 111 -5.19 -13.63 -7.70
CA ALA A 111 -4.48 -13.59 -6.42
C ALA A 111 -3.19 -14.42 -6.45
N THR A 112 -3.11 -15.47 -7.27
CA THR A 112 -1.89 -16.25 -7.46
C THR A 112 -0.77 -15.43 -8.10
N GLN A 113 -1.11 -14.49 -9.00
CA GLN A 113 -0.12 -13.60 -9.62
C GLN A 113 0.39 -12.51 -8.65
N ARG A 114 -0.30 -12.29 -7.52
CA ARG A 114 0.10 -11.30 -6.51
C ARG A 114 1.47 -11.61 -5.91
N SER A 115 1.75 -12.87 -5.56
CA SER A 115 3.03 -13.26 -4.93
C SER A 115 4.23 -13.08 -5.85
N ASP A 116 4.05 -13.23 -7.16
CA ASP A 116 5.13 -13.09 -8.15
C ASP A 116 5.49 -11.63 -8.41
N ASN A 117 4.51 -10.72 -8.27
CA ASN A 117 4.61 -9.29 -8.56
C ASN A 117 4.95 -8.42 -7.34
N ASP A 118 5.14 -9.01 -6.16
CA ASP A 118 5.47 -8.33 -4.89
C ASP A 118 6.97 -8.01 -4.72
N LYS A 119 7.78 -8.32 -5.74
CA LYS A 119 9.24 -8.09 -5.76
C LYS A 119 9.72 -6.61 -5.82
N PRO A 120 8.97 -5.61 -6.33
CA PRO A 120 9.49 -4.23 -6.38
C PRO A 120 9.28 -3.47 -5.07
N ALA A 121 10.23 -2.59 -4.74
CA ALA A 121 10.13 -1.67 -3.62
C ALA A 121 9.05 -0.59 -3.88
N TYR A 122 7.88 -0.73 -3.27
CA TYR A 122 6.84 0.29 -3.22
C TYR A 122 7.04 1.28 -2.06
N ALA A 123 6.70 2.55 -2.24
CA ALA A 123 6.56 3.52 -1.16
C ALA A 123 5.44 3.11 -0.21
N PHE A 124 4.28 2.66 -0.72
CA PHE A 124 3.25 2.02 0.09
C PHE A 124 2.43 1.03 -0.73
N ALA A 125 1.74 0.13 -0.02
CA ALA A 125 0.70 -0.74 -0.55
C ALA A 125 -0.55 -0.59 0.32
N LEU A 126 -1.66 -0.21 -0.29
CA LEU A 126 -2.98 -0.12 0.32
C LEU A 126 -3.83 -1.27 -0.20
N MET A 127 -4.24 -2.17 0.68
CA MET A 127 -5.15 -3.27 0.39
C MET A 127 -6.55 -2.92 0.85
N LEU A 128 -7.54 -3.24 0.02
CA LEU A 128 -8.98 -3.16 0.30
C LEU A 128 -9.56 -4.54 0.01
N GLN A 129 -9.87 -5.30 1.07
CA GLN A 129 -10.42 -6.64 0.95
C GLN A 129 -11.88 -6.64 1.40
N GLN A 130 -12.79 -7.09 0.55
CA GLN A 130 -14.20 -7.17 0.92
C GLN A 130 -14.40 -8.15 2.08
N ILE A 131 -15.14 -7.74 3.11
CA ILE A 131 -15.50 -8.58 4.27
C ILE A 131 -16.95 -9.02 4.18
N ASP A 132 -17.82 -8.13 3.69
CA ASP A 132 -19.24 -8.40 3.43
C ASP A 132 -19.74 -7.58 2.22
N ALA A 133 -21.04 -7.63 1.94
CA ALA A 133 -21.64 -6.98 0.77
C ALA A 133 -21.43 -5.45 0.71
N ALA A 134 -21.13 -4.79 1.83
CA ALA A 134 -21.04 -3.34 1.92
C ALA A 134 -19.82 -2.82 2.68
N THR A 135 -18.93 -3.71 3.17
CA THR A 135 -17.74 -3.32 3.92
C THR A 135 -16.46 -3.96 3.42
N VAL A 136 -15.37 -3.23 3.58
CA VAL A 136 -14.02 -3.65 3.26
C VAL A 136 -13.11 -3.54 4.48
N ASN A 137 -12.16 -4.47 4.60
CA ASN A 137 -11.00 -4.30 5.46
C ASN A 137 -9.96 -3.53 4.65
N ALA A 138 -9.64 -2.32 5.10
CA ALA A 138 -8.55 -1.55 4.55
C ALA A 138 -7.30 -1.76 5.39
N SER A 139 -6.18 -2.11 4.76
CA SER A 139 -4.88 -2.17 5.42
C SER A 139 -3.81 -1.49 4.60
N LEU A 140 -2.91 -0.75 5.25
CA LEU A 140 -1.84 -0.02 4.60
C LEU A 140 -0.47 -0.35 5.20
N ARG A 141 0.47 -0.70 4.33
CA ARG A 141 1.90 -0.91 4.65
C ARG A 141 2.77 0.01 3.80
N GLY A 142 3.97 0.39 4.24
CA GLY A 142 4.85 1.23 3.39
C GLY A 142 5.81 2.15 4.11
N ASP A 143 5.92 3.39 3.63
CA ASP A 143 6.55 4.58 4.21
C ASP A 143 5.52 5.46 4.96
N ALA A 144 5.91 6.05 6.09
CA ALA A 144 4.96 6.65 7.02
C ALA A 144 4.34 7.92 6.42
N PHE A 145 5.15 8.71 5.72
CA PHE A 145 4.73 9.97 5.13
C PHE A 145 3.78 9.73 3.96
N PHE A 146 4.15 8.86 3.01
CA PHE A 146 3.27 8.55 1.88
C PHE A 146 2.03 7.73 2.31
N GLY A 147 2.18 6.87 3.32
CA GLY A 147 1.09 6.09 3.88
C GLY A 147 0.00 6.95 4.50
N ASP A 148 0.35 7.96 5.31
CA ASP A 148 -0.61 8.89 5.91
C ASP A 148 -1.42 9.67 4.85
N ILE A 149 -0.75 10.08 3.77
CA ILE A 149 -1.42 10.73 2.64
C ILE A 149 -2.45 9.81 1.99
N ALA A 150 -2.06 8.59 1.64
CA ALA A 150 -2.95 7.62 1.01
C ALA A 150 -4.12 7.24 1.93
N TRP A 151 -3.87 7.14 3.24
CA TRP A 151 -4.91 6.86 4.23
C TRP A 151 -5.96 7.98 4.30
N LYS A 152 -5.53 9.24 4.36
CA LYS A 152 -6.44 10.39 4.33
C LYS A 152 -7.27 10.47 3.05
N MET A 153 -6.68 10.10 1.91
CA MET A 153 -7.42 10.01 0.65
C MET A 153 -8.47 8.90 0.67
N LEU A 154 -8.15 7.74 1.24
CA LEU A 154 -9.10 6.65 1.44
C LEU A 154 -10.27 7.08 2.33
N GLN A 155 -9.99 7.71 3.46
CA GLN A 155 -11.03 8.23 4.36
C GLN A 155 -11.93 9.24 3.63
N SER A 156 -11.35 10.16 2.84
CA SER A 156 -12.12 11.09 2.00
C SER A 156 -12.98 10.38 0.94
N CYS A 157 -12.50 9.29 0.34
CA CYS A 157 -13.27 8.51 -0.62
C CYS A 157 -14.43 7.78 0.04
N ALA A 158 -14.19 7.15 1.19
CA ALA A 158 -15.21 6.43 1.95
C ALA A 158 -16.36 7.34 2.41
N THR A 159 -16.06 8.59 2.82
CA THR A 159 -17.11 9.56 3.16
C THR A 159 -17.87 10.09 1.95
N SER A 160 -17.22 10.19 0.79
CA SER A 160 -17.88 10.62 -0.45
C SER A 160 -18.83 9.54 -1.00
N THR A 161 -18.48 8.26 -0.87
CA THR A 161 -19.36 7.15 -1.27
C THR A 161 -20.57 6.96 -0.36
N ALA A 162 -20.51 7.48 0.88
CA ALA A 162 -21.63 7.43 1.82
C ALA A 162 -22.71 8.50 1.54
N ASN A 163 -22.40 9.52 0.73
CA ASN A 163 -23.31 10.60 0.32
C ASN A 163 -23.27 10.76 -1.21
N PRO A 164 -24.02 9.93 -1.96
CA PRO A 164 -24.06 9.99 -3.43
C PRO A 164 -24.65 11.30 -3.97
#